data_AF-A0A7H9DUN3-F1
#
_entry.id   AF-A0A7H9DUN3-F1
#
_cell.length_a   1.000
_cell.length_b   1.000
_cell.length_c   1.000
_cell.angle_alpha   90.00
_cell.angle_beta   90.00
_cell.angle_gamma   90.00
#
_symmetry.space_group_name_H-M   'P 1'
#
loop_
_entity.id
_entity.type
_entity.pdbx_description
1 polymer ?
#
loop_
_entity_poly.entity_id
_entity_poly.type
_entity_poly.pdbx_seq_one_letter_code
_entity_poly.pdbx_strand_id
1 'polypeptide(L)'
;MFAQKVTTSKFGDISYEMTQKQVAALTPNKLALYDVNNPEMPEQDIELNGIKYHISYYRNLKTKQFEVYMVSSVSAQLSTLSGIKIGSSLDDLWKAYKKYDISVQDIFEDDETKSVRAFAINDLDNGCTLDFYLKNNKVVKMVLSNESGFLNNNIYEN
;
A
#
# COMPACT_ATOMS: atom_id res chain seq x y z
N MET A 1 -22.21 4.71 4.11
CA MET A 1 -20.82 4.56 4.58
C MET A 1 -19.93 5.38 3.65
N PHE A 2 -19.14 6.31 4.18
CA PHE A 2 -18.18 7.07 3.36
C PHE A 2 -17.01 6.15 3.00
N ALA A 3 -16.61 6.14 1.72
CA ALA A 3 -15.48 5.34 1.27
C ALA A 3 -14.20 5.80 1.97
N GLN A 4 -13.42 4.84 2.50
CA GLN A 4 -12.11 5.16 3.07
C GLN A 4 -11.18 5.69 1.97
N LYS A 5 -10.39 6.72 2.31
CA LYS A 5 -9.59 7.47 1.35
C LYS A 5 -8.17 6.94 1.25
N VAL A 6 -7.73 6.74 0.01
CA VAL A 6 -6.35 6.37 -0.33
C VAL A 6 -5.65 7.57 -0.97
N THR A 7 -4.46 7.87 -0.49
CA THR A 7 -3.52 8.85 -1.03
C THR A 7 -2.15 8.20 -1.14
N THR A 8 -1.17 8.96 -1.63
CA THR A 8 0.25 8.58 -1.64
C THR A 8 0.90 8.61 -0.26
N SER A 9 0.15 8.96 0.80
CA SER A 9 0.65 8.99 2.18
C SER A 9 -0.20 8.19 3.18
N LYS A 10 -1.43 7.85 2.81
CA LYS A 10 -2.37 7.17 3.69
C LYS A 10 -3.23 6.18 2.91
N PHE A 11 -3.41 4.99 3.47
CA PHE A 11 -4.25 3.95 2.93
C PHE A 11 -5.41 3.67 3.89
N GLY A 12 -6.48 4.45 3.77
CA GLY A 12 -7.58 4.46 4.75
C GLY A 12 -7.15 5.12 6.06
N ASP A 13 -7.08 4.35 7.14
CA ASP A 13 -6.59 4.81 8.45
C ASP A 13 -5.11 4.50 8.72
N ILE A 14 -4.45 3.76 7.84
CA ILE A 14 -3.04 3.36 7.99
C ILE A 14 -2.16 4.37 7.24
N SER A 15 -1.17 4.95 7.93
CA SER A 15 -0.12 5.79 7.32
C SER A 15 1.18 4.99 7.21
N TYR A 16 2.03 5.33 6.23
CA TYR A 16 3.36 4.72 6.11
C TYR A 16 4.29 5.02 7.29
N GLU A 17 4.00 6.07 8.07
CA GLU A 17 4.78 6.45 9.26
C GLU A 17 4.38 5.63 10.49
N MET A 18 3.34 4.79 10.40
CA MET A 18 2.91 3.99 11.53
C MET A 18 3.89 2.86 11.81
N THR A 19 4.13 2.63 13.09
CA THR A 19 4.81 1.44 13.59
C THR A 19 3.85 0.25 13.62
N GLN A 20 4.40 -0.96 13.59
CA GLN A 20 3.63 -2.20 13.77
C GLN A 20 2.74 -2.17 15.02
N LYS A 21 3.23 -1.59 16.13
CA LYS A 21 2.46 -1.45 17.38
C LYS A 21 1.26 -0.51 17.21
N GLN A 22 1.42 0.59 16.47
CA GLN A 22 0.33 1.53 16.20
C GLN A 22 -0.72 0.91 15.29
N VAL A 23 -0.31 0.13 14.27
CA VAL A 23 -1.22 -0.63 13.42
C VAL A 23 -2.01 -1.65 14.23
N ALA A 24 -1.35 -2.43 15.09
CA ALA A 24 -2.01 -3.41 15.96
C ALA A 24 -3.05 -2.77 16.89
N ALA A 25 -2.81 -1.53 17.33
CA ALA A 25 -3.74 -0.78 18.17
C ALA A 25 -5.03 -0.36 17.45
N LEU A 26 -5.09 -0.41 16.12
CA LEU A 26 -6.32 -0.14 15.34
C LEU A 26 -7.35 -1.27 15.48
N THR A 27 -6.91 -2.48 15.84
CA THR A 27 -7.77 -3.65 16.00
C THR A 27 -7.55 -4.32 17.37
N PRO A 28 -7.82 -3.63 18.49
CA PRO A 28 -7.40 -4.06 19.83
C PRO A 28 -8.06 -5.37 20.30
N ASN A 29 -9.18 -5.76 19.68
CA ASN A 29 -9.94 -6.96 20.03
C ASN A 29 -9.74 -8.13 19.05
N LYS A 30 -8.84 -8.00 18.06
CA LYS A 30 -8.55 -9.06 17.09
C LYS A 30 -7.09 -9.51 17.26
N LEU A 31 -6.86 -10.82 17.20
CA LEU A 31 -5.52 -11.36 17.08
C LEU A 31 -4.98 -10.93 15.72
N ALA A 32 -3.91 -10.13 15.72
CA ALA A 32 -3.17 -9.83 14.50
C ALA A 32 -2.50 -11.13 14.02
N LEU A 33 -2.77 -11.52 12.78
CA LEU A 33 -2.07 -12.60 12.12
C LEU A 33 -0.74 -12.03 11.63
N TYR A 34 0.37 -12.51 12.20
CA TYR A 34 1.71 -12.11 11.81
C TYR A 34 2.36 -13.23 11.02
N ASP A 35 2.80 -12.94 9.81
CA ASP A 35 3.76 -13.77 9.11
C ASP A 35 5.18 -13.26 9.43
N VAL A 36 5.96 -14.13 10.06
CA VAL A 36 7.36 -13.87 10.46
C VAL A 36 8.35 -14.72 9.68
N ASN A 37 7.91 -15.38 8.60
CA ASN A 37 8.77 -16.17 7.72
C ASN A 37 9.87 -15.31 7.08
N ASN A 38 9.58 -14.02 6.87
CA ASN A 38 10.58 -13.01 6.58
C ASN A 38 10.81 -12.10 7.79
N PRO A 39 11.82 -12.36 8.64
CA PRO A 39 12.06 -11.56 9.84
C PRO A 39 12.51 -10.12 9.55
N GLU A 40 13.01 -9.84 8.35
CA GLU A 40 13.42 -8.49 7.93
C GLU A 40 12.24 -7.66 7.42
N MET A 41 11.26 -8.33 6.82
CA MET A 41 10.01 -7.72 6.35
C MET A 41 8.80 -8.55 6.79
N PRO A 42 8.44 -8.53 8.08
CA PRO A 42 7.29 -9.26 8.57
C PRO A 42 6.01 -8.68 7.98
N GLU A 43 4.98 -9.51 7.90
CA GLU A 43 3.69 -9.15 7.34
C GLU A 43 2.59 -9.31 8.37
N GLN A 44 1.50 -8.56 8.17
CA GLN A 44 0.33 -8.61 9.02
C GLN A 44 -0.94 -8.36 8.21
N ASP A 45 -1.92 -9.25 8.41
CA ASP A 45 -3.28 -9.02 7.95
C ASP A 45 -4.13 -8.44 9.07
N ILE A 46 -4.87 -7.38 8.77
CA ILE A 46 -5.88 -6.81 9.67
C ILE A 46 -7.20 -6.57 8.96
N GLU A 47 -8.26 -6.45 9.73
CA GLU A 47 -9.56 -6.03 9.22
C GLU A 47 -10.12 -4.89 10.05
N LEU A 48 -10.24 -3.72 9.42
CA LEU A 48 -10.72 -2.48 10.01
C LEU A 48 -11.94 -1.98 9.23
N ASN A 49 -13.05 -1.72 9.94
CA ASN A 49 -14.32 -1.26 9.34
C ASN A 49 -14.82 -2.16 8.19
N GLY A 50 -14.63 -3.48 8.29
CA GLY A 50 -15.03 -4.46 7.26
C GLY A 50 -14.13 -4.47 6.01
N ILE A 51 -12.97 -3.81 6.05
CA ILE A 51 -11.98 -3.81 4.98
C ILE A 51 -10.77 -4.62 5.45
N LYS A 52 -10.37 -5.60 4.65
CA LYS A 52 -9.12 -6.36 4.85
C LYS A 52 -7.95 -5.59 4.27
N TYR A 53 -6.90 -5.47 5.05
CA TYR A 53 -5.62 -4.88 4.67
C TYR A 53 -4.53 -5.91 4.86
N HIS A 54 -3.64 -5.98 3.88
CA HIS A 54 -2.40 -6.73 3.96
C HIS A 54 -1.25 -5.72 4.09
N ILE A 55 -0.42 -5.88 5.11
CA ILE A 55 0.59 -4.90 5.50
C ILE A 55 1.93 -5.61 5.59
N SER A 56 2.96 -5.04 4.99
CA SER A 56 4.34 -5.45 5.26
C SER A 56 5.12 -4.32 5.91
N TYR A 57 6.07 -4.71 6.74
CA TYR A 57 6.90 -3.80 7.50
C TYR A 57 8.34 -3.86 7.03
N TYR A 58 9.11 -2.85 7.41
CA TYR A 58 10.57 -2.90 7.37
C TYR A 58 11.12 -2.55 8.75
N ARG A 59 12.30 -3.08 9.08
CA ARG A 59 12.97 -2.77 10.33
C ARG A 59 13.74 -1.47 10.24
N ASN A 60 13.23 -0.37 10.78
CA ASN A 60 13.98 0.88 10.86
C ASN A 60 15.20 0.73 11.78
N LEU A 61 16.41 0.87 11.24
CA LEU A 61 17.67 0.66 11.93
C LEU A 61 18.01 1.79 12.90
N LYS A 62 17.44 2.99 12.72
CA LYS A 62 17.63 4.12 13.63
C LYS A 62 16.75 4.00 14.87
N THR A 63 15.46 3.71 14.69
CA THR A 63 14.49 3.61 15.79
C THR A 63 14.45 2.21 16.41
N LYS A 64 14.99 1.20 15.71
CA LYS A 64 14.91 -0.24 16.03
C LYS A 64 13.46 -0.75 16.10
N GLN A 65 12.54 -0.11 15.37
CA GLN A 65 11.13 -0.46 15.31
C GLN A 65 10.74 -0.94 13.91
N PHE A 66 9.71 -1.77 13.83
CA PHE A 66 9.08 -2.11 12.56
C PHE A 66 8.09 -1.01 12.19
N GLU A 67 8.28 -0.45 11.00
CA GLU A 67 7.48 0.64 10.42
C GLU A 67 6.83 0.15 9.13
N VAL A 68 5.66 0.70 8.79
CA VAL A 68 4.91 0.30 7.60
C VAL A 68 5.76 0.56 6.37
N TYR A 69 6.04 -0.51 5.62
CA TYR A 69 6.63 -0.42 4.29
C TYR A 69 5.53 -0.36 3.25
N MET A 70 4.63 -1.35 3.26
CA MET A 70 3.57 -1.46 2.25
C MET A 70 2.22 -1.77 2.89
N VAL A 71 1.17 -1.20 2.31
CA VAL A 71 -0.22 -1.51 2.63
C VAL A 71 -0.96 -1.78 1.33
N SER A 72 -1.70 -2.88 1.27
CA SER A 72 -2.52 -3.22 0.11
C SER A 72 -3.91 -3.71 0.49
N SER A 73 -4.83 -3.58 -0.47
CA SER A 73 -6.18 -4.15 -0.38
C SER A 73 -6.83 -4.29 -1.75
N VAL A 74 -7.72 -5.28 -1.85
CA VAL A 74 -8.63 -5.53 -2.99
C VAL A 74 -10.05 -5.03 -2.72
N SER A 75 -10.29 -4.29 -1.63
CA SER A 75 -11.63 -3.88 -1.23
C SER A 75 -12.19 -2.75 -2.09
N ALA A 76 -13.39 -2.95 -2.64
CA ALA A 76 -14.13 -1.92 -3.37
C ALA A 76 -14.68 -0.78 -2.49
N GLN A 77 -14.52 -0.87 -1.16
CA GLN A 77 -14.90 0.18 -0.21
C GLN A 77 -13.86 1.31 -0.11
N LEU A 78 -12.69 1.12 -0.72
CA LEU A 78 -11.62 2.11 -0.80
C LEU A 78 -11.77 2.96 -2.07
N SER A 79 -11.46 4.24 -1.96
CA SER A 79 -11.38 5.13 -3.12
C SER A 79 -10.30 6.19 -2.92
N THR A 80 -9.66 6.61 -3.99
CA THR A 80 -8.79 7.78 -3.94
C THR A 80 -9.59 9.07 -3.80
N LEU A 81 -8.91 10.20 -3.61
CA LEU A 81 -9.55 11.52 -3.63
C LEU A 81 -10.15 11.85 -5.02
N SER A 82 -9.53 11.37 -6.10
CA SER A 82 -10.05 11.52 -7.47
C SER A 82 -11.15 10.50 -7.83
N GLY A 83 -11.53 9.62 -6.89
CA GLY A 83 -12.62 8.66 -7.08
C GLY A 83 -12.21 7.35 -7.76
N ILE A 84 -10.91 7.12 -7.97
CA ILE A 84 -10.40 5.82 -8.45
C ILE A 84 -10.59 4.76 -7.37
N LYS A 85 -11.04 3.57 -7.77
CA LYS A 85 -11.33 2.45 -6.87
C LYS A 85 -11.16 1.14 -7.62
N ILE A 86 -11.29 0.02 -6.89
CA ILE A 86 -11.38 -1.31 -7.51
C ILE A 86 -12.51 -1.32 -8.56
N GLY A 87 -12.19 -1.78 -9.77
CA GLY A 87 -13.06 -1.78 -10.95
C GLY A 87 -12.95 -0.55 -11.85
N SER A 88 -12.23 0.51 -11.45
CA SER A 88 -11.86 1.62 -12.35
C SER A 88 -11.04 1.12 -13.53
N SER A 89 -11.16 1.79 -14.68
CA SER A 89 -10.39 1.43 -15.87
C SER A 89 -9.03 2.12 -15.94
N LEU A 90 -8.13 1.57 -16.77
CA LEU A 90 -6.90 2.25 -17.16
C LEU A 90 -7.16 3.66 -17.73
N ASP A 91 -8.24 3.85 -18.50
CA ASP A 91 -8.60 5.16 -19.03
C ASP A 91 -9.01 6.14 -17.91
N ASP A 92 -9.66 5.66 -16.86
CA ASP A 92 -10.00 6.49 -15.70
C ASP A 92 -8.72 6.94 -14.97
N LEU A 93 -7.74 6.05 -14.82
CA LEU A 93 -6.42 6.37 -14.27
C LEU A 93 -5.71 7.45 -15.09
N TRP A 94 -5.64 7.30 -16.42
CA TRP A 94 -5.06 8.30 -17.31
C TRP A 94 -5.75 9.66 -17.19
N LYS A 95 -7.09 9.68 -17.16
CA LYS A 95 -7.84 10.92 -17.02
C LYS A 95 -7.57 11.62 -15.70
N ALA A 96 -7.49 10.85 -14.61
CA ALA A 96 -7.26 11.37 -13.28
C ALA A 96 -5.82 11.85 -13.07
N TYR A 97 -4.83 11.12 -13.61
CA TYR A 97 -3.45 11.25 -13.18
C TYR A 97 -2.43 11.63 -14.25
N LYS A 98 -2.84 11.91 -15.50
CA LYS A 98 -1.93 12.32 -16.60
C LYS A 98 -0.96 13.48 -16.33
N LYS A 99 -1.17 14.26 -15.25
CA LYS A 99 -0.33 15.40 -14.86
C LYS A 99 0.70 15.06 -13.79
N TYR A 100 0.61 13.87 -13.20
CA TYR A 100 1.52 13.40 -12.16
C TYR A 100 2.66 12.62 -12.78
N ASP A 101 3.71 12.40 -12.00
CA ASP A 101 4.72 11.40 -12.32
C ASP A 101 4.09 10.01 -12.20
N ILE A 102 4.07 9.31 -13.33
CA ILE A 102 3.42 8.01 -13.47
C ILE A 102 4.31 7.06 -14.24
N SER A 103 4.29 5.79 -13.81
CA SER A 103 4.89 4.69 -14.55
C SER A 103 3.84 3.63 -14.83
N VAL A 104 3.98 2.92 -15.94
CA VAL A 104 3.14 1.76 -16.26
C VAL A 104 4.06 0.64 -16.65
N GLN A 105 4.02 -0.44 -15.90
CA GLN A 105 4.98 -1.53 -16.01
C GLN A 105 4.30 -2.88 -15.96
N ASP A 106 4.87 -3.84 -16.67
CA ASP A 106 4.57 -5.25 -16.46
C ASP A 106 5.22 -5.66 -15.13
N ILE A 107 4.50 -6.47 -14.35
CA ILE A 107 4.93 -6.97 -13.05
C ILE A 107 4.93 -8.50 -13.07
N PHE A 108 5.62 -9.13 -12.12
CA PHE A 108 5.37 -10.53 -11.83
C PHE A 108 3.89 -10.73 -11.51
N GLU A 109 3.33 -11.86 -11.96
CA GLU A 109 1.93 -12.15 -11.73
C GLU A 109 1.64 -12.12 -10.22
N ASP A 110 0.76 -11.21 -9.81
CA ASP A 110 0.32 -11.11 -8.43
C ASP A 110 -0.54 -12.33 -8.08
N ASP A 111 -0.19 -13.06 -7.03
CA ASP A 111 -0.82 -14.34 -6.73
C ASP A 111 -2.29 -14.23 -6.33
N GLU A 112 -2.67 -13.13 -5.71
CA GLU A 112 -4.03 -12.86 -5.24
C GLU A 112 -4.98 -12.53 -6.40
N THR A 113 -4.55 -11.63 -7.29
CA THR A 113 -5.40 -11.06 -8.33
C THR A 113 -5.12 -11.63 -9.72
N LYS A 114 -3.95 -12.25 -9.93
CA LYS A 114 -3.40 -12.64 -11.23
C LYS A 114 -3.24 -11.45 -12.18
N SER A 115 -2.91 -10.29 -11.60
CA SER A 115 -2.54 -9.09 -12.33
C SER A 115 -1.11 -9.20 -12.81
N VAL A 116 -0.84 -8.80 -14.05
CA VAL A 116 0.50 -8.79 -14.64
C VAL A 116 0.97 -7.38 -14.99
N ARG A 117 0.19 -6.36 -14.61
CA ARG A 117 0.47 -4.97 -14.92
C ARG A 117 0.15 -4.06 -13.74
N ALA A 118 0.97 -3.05 -13.52
CA ALA A 118 0.71 -1.99 -12.56
C ALA A 118 0.76 -0.61 -13.23
N PHE A 119 -0.09 0.30 -12.74
CA PHE A 119 0.00 1.74 -12.98
C PHE A 119 0.40 2.39 -11.67
N ALA A 120 1.53 3.08 -11.63
CA ALA A 120 2.06 3.71 -10.42
C ALA A 120 1.92 5.23 -10.49
N ILE A 121 1.66 5.84 -9.33
CA ILE A 121 1.83 7.27 -9.10
C ILE A 121 3.03 7.44 -8.17
N ASN A 122 4.06 8.13 -8.65
CA ASN A 122 5.28 8.38 -7.88
C ASN A 122 5.15 9.72 -7.15
N ASP A 123 5.09 9.69 -5.83
CA ASP A 123 5.14 10.87 -4.97
C ASP A 123 6.55 11.02 -4.43
N LEU A 124 7.43 11.60 -5.27
CA LEU A 124 8.84 11.77 -4.95
C LEU A 124 9.08 12.66 -3.73
N ASP A 125 8.17 13.62 -3.48
CA ASP A 125 8.27 14.54 -2.34
C ASP A 125 8.08 13.80 -1.02
N ASN A 126 7.15 12.84 -0.97
CA ASN A 126 6.92 11.99 0.21
C ASN A 126 7.67 10.66 0.13
N GLY A 127 8.37 10.38 -0.96
CA GLY A 127 9.12 9.16 -1.15
C GLY A 127 8.27 7.89 -1.22
N CYS A 128 7.02 8.03 -1.68
CA CYS A 128 6.02 6.96 -1.68
C CYS A 128 5.48 6.70 -3.09
N THR A 129 5.00 5.48 -3.30
CA THR A 129 4.37 5.07 -4.56
C THR A 129 2.98 4.52 -4.29
N LEU A 130 2.00 4.96 -5.07
CA LEU A 130 0.66 4.37 -5.09
C LEU A 130 0.46 3.58 -6.38
N ASP A 131 0.44 2.26 -6.27
CA ASP A 131 0.23 1.34 -7.38
C ASP A 131 -1.23 0.89 -7.50
N PHE A 132 -1.69 0.83 -8.75
CA PHE A 132 -2.94 0.21 -9.15
C PHE A 132 -2.62 -1.01 -10.00
N TYR A 133 -2.87 -2.19 -9.46
CA TYR A 133 -2.67 -3.44 -10.19
C TYR A 133 -3.85 -3.65 -11.12
N LEU A 134 -3.58 -4.07 -12.36
CA LEU A 134 -4.52 -4.12 -13.46
C LEU A 134 -4.68 -5.53 -14.01
N LYS A 135 -5.92 -6.03 -14.01
CA LYS A 135 -6.32 -7.22 -14.76
C LYS A 135 -7.36 -6.83 -15.79
N ASN A 136 -7.15 -7.20 -17.06
CA ASN A 136 -8.04 -6.81 -18.16
C ASN A 136 -8.30 -5.28 -18.19
N ASN A 137 -7.26 -4.47 -17.94
CA ASN A 137 -7.33 -3.00 -17.84
C ASN A 137 -8.29 -2.47 -16.76
N LYS A 138 -8.58 -3.26 -15.74
CA LYS A 138 -9.37 -2.87 -14.56
C LYS A 138 -8.53 -2.97 -13.30
N VAL A 139 -8.66 -1.97 -12.43
CA VAL A 139 -8.02 -1.95 -11.11
C VAL A 139 -8.57 -3.10 -10.28
N VAL A 140 -7.69 -3.98 -9.80
CA VAL A 140 -8.05 -5.14 -8.96
C VAL A 140 -7.45 -5.08 -7.56
N LYS A 141 -6.38 -4.30 -7.38
CA LYS A 141 -5.70 -4.09 -6.09
C LYS A 141 -5.06 -2.71 -6.09
N MET A 142 -5.03 -2.09 -4.91
CA MET A 142 -4.27 -0.87 -4.66
C MET A 142 -3.19 -1.18 -3.63
N VAL A 143 -2.01 -0.62 -3.84
CA VAL A 143 -0.83 -0.81 -2.99
C VAL A 143 -0.18 0.54 -2.75
N LEU A 144 0.05 0.90 -1.48
CA LEU A 144 0.86 2.06 -1.10
C LEU A 144 2.18 1.54 -0.53
N SER A 145 3.30 2.03 -1.07
CA SER A 145 4.66 1.65 -0.66
C SER A 145 5.49 2.85 -0.24
N ASN A 146 6.24 2.72 0.85
CA ASN A 146 7.17 3.71 1.40
C ASN A 146 8.61 3.40 1.00
N GLU A 147 8.91 3.65 -0.27
CA GLU A 147 10.22 3.37 -0.88
C GLU A 147 11.34 4.13 -0.19
N SER A 148 11.13 5.41 0.14
CA SER A 148 12.18 6.22 0.76
C SER A 148 12.46 5.81 2.20
N GLY A 149 11.44 5.45 2.99
CA GLY A 149 11.65 4.93 4.33
C GLY A 149 12.53 3.68 4.31
N PHE A 150 12.20 2.75 3.41
CA PHE A 150 12.96 1.51 3.24
C PHE A 150 14.38 1.73 2.69
N LEU A 151 14.55 2.52 1.63
CA LEU A 151 15.84 2.76 1.00
C LEU A 151 16.79 3.58 1.88
N ASN A 152 16.28 4.63 2.54
CA ASN A 152 17.08 5.47 3.42
C ASN A 152 17.51 4.74 4.69
N ASN A 153 16.81 3.67 5.05
CA ASN A 153 17.17 2.82 6.17
C ASN A 153 18.56 2.16 5.97
N ASN A 154 18.92 1.84 4.74
CA ASN A 154 20.15 1.13 4.39
C ASN A 154 21.39 2.04 4.35
N ILE A 155 21.23 3.36 4.49
CA ILE A 155 22.34 4.34 4.37
C ILE A 155 23.08 4.50 5.72
N TYR A 156 22.50 4.03 6.83
CA TYR A 156 23.07 4.17 8.17
C TYR A 156 23.94 2.98 8.62
N GLU A 157 24.30 2.07 7.70
CA GLU A 157 25.26 0.98 7.97
C GLU A 157 26.73 1.32 7.65
N ASN A 158 27.06 2.60 7.39
CA ASN A 158 28.46 3.05 7.22
C ASN A 158 28.97 3.82 8.43
#